data_AF-A0A090WBQ9-F1
#
_entry.id   AF-A0A090WBQ9-F1
#
_cell.length_a   1.000
_cell.length_b   1.000
_cell.length_c   1.000
_cell.angle_alpha   90.00
_cell.angle_beta   90.00
_cell.angle_gamma   90.00
#
_symmetry.space_group_name_H-M   'P 1'
#
loop_
_entity.id
_entity.type
_entity.pdbx_description
1 polymer ?
#
loop_
_entity_poly.entity_id
_entity_poly.type
_entity_poly.pdbx_seq_one_letter_code
_entity_poly.pdbx_strand_id
1 'polypeptide(L)' 'MGLTKTEMFTDEQNQIALFAKVFGHPARVSILQHLFKIDACVCGDLVEEIGLAQPTILNI' A
#
# COMPACT_ATOMS: atom_id res chain seq x y z
N MET A 1 -4.26 15.04 2.94
CA MET A 1 -3.85 14.82 1.53
C MET A 1 -4.47 15.95 0.72
N GLY A 2 -3.66 16.72 -0.01
CA GLY A 2 -4.15 17.87 -0.79
C GLY A 2 -5.07 17.41 -1.91
N LEU A 3 -6.15 18.16 -2.15
CA LEU A 3 -7.14 17.93 -3.19
C LEU A 3 -6.43 17.67 -4.53
N THR A 4 -6.42 16.41 -4.97
CA THR A 4 -5.79 16.01 -6.23
C THR A 4 -6.76 16.36 -7.36
N LYS A 5 -6.38 17.28 -8.24
CA LYS A 5 -7.23 17.70 -9.38
C LYS A 5 -7.20 16.65 -10.48
N THR A 6 -7.85 15.51 -10.26
CA THR A 6 -7.89 14.37 -11.20
C THR A 6 -8.46 14.75 -12.56
N GLU A 7 -9.33 15.77 -12.60
CA GLU A 7 -9.88 16.39 -13.80
C GLU A 7 -8.84 17.05 -14.75
N MET A 8 -7.59 17.22 -14.31
CA MET A 8 -6.50 17.75 -15.15
C MET A 8 -5.72 16.68 -15.93
N PHE A 9 -6.01 15.40 -15.71
CA PHE A 9 -5.24 14.28 -16.25
C PHE A 9 -6.15 13.31 -17.01
N THR A 10 -5.57 12.52 -17.93
CA THR A 10 -6.33 11.49 -18.64
C THR A 10 -6.79 10.40 -17.68
N ASP A 11 -7.85 9.66 -18.05
CA ASP A 11 -8.29 8.50 -17.27
C ASP A 11 -7.16 7.51 -17.03
N GLU A 12 -6.35 7.23 -18.06
CA GLU A 12 -5.20 6.32 -17.96
C GLU A 12 -4.15 6.83 -16.96
N GLN A 13 -3.82 8.13 -16.99
CA GLN A 13 -2.90 8.74 -16.03
C GLN A 13 -3.42 8.67 -14.59
N ASN A 14 -4.72 8.91 -14.38
CA ASN A 14 -5.36 8.79 -13.08
C ASN A 14 -5.37 7.34 -12.58
N GLN A 15 -5.62 6.37 -13.46
CA GLN A 15 -5.55 4.95 -13.11
C GLN A 15 -4.14 4.54 -12.69
N ILE A 16 -3.11 4.93 -13.46
CA ILE A 16 -1.71 4.66 -13.11
C ILE A 16 -1.35 5.32 -11.77
N ALA A 17 -1.76 6.56 -11.55
CA ALA A 17 -1.50 7.27 -10.29
C ALA A 17 -2.12 6.56 -9.08
N LEU A 18 -3.28 5.92 -9.27
CA LEU A 18 -3.96 5.17 -8.22
C LEU A 18 -3.14 3.95 -7.76
N PHE A 19 -2.58 3.20 -8.72
CA PHE A 19 -1.65 2.10 -8.41
C PHE A 19 -0.34 2.63 -7.81
N ALA A 20 0.22 3.70 -8.37
CA ALA A 20 1.46 4.31 -7.89
C ALA A 20 1.37 4.77 -6.42
N LYS A 21 0.20 5.20 -5.95
CA LYS A 21 -0.03 5.58 -4.55
C LYS A 21 0.27 4.43 -3.57
N VAL A 22 0.02 3.18 -3.98
CA VAL A 22 0.35 2.01 -3.17
C VAL A 22 1.86 1.83 -3.05
N PHE A 23 2.60 2.11 -4.12
CA PHE A 23 4.06 2.01 -4.14
C PHE A 23 4.79 3.22 -3.52
N GLY A 24 4.07 4.31 -3.23
CA GLY A 24 4.66 5.55 -2.71
C GLY A 24 5.21 5.49 -1.28
N HIS A 25 4.98 4.40 -0.53
CA HIS A 25 5.52 4.22 0.82
C HIS A 25 6.27 2.88 0.94
N PRO A 26 7.53 2.84 1.40
CA PRO A 26 8.33 1.61 1.43
C PRO A 26 7.67 0.50 2.26
N ALA A 27 6.99 0.83 3.37
CA ALA A 27 6.25 -0.17 4.16
C ALA A 27 5.14 -0.89 3.36
N ARG A 28 4.43 -0.19 2.46
CA ARG A 28 3.41 -0.81 1.58
C ARG A 28 4.02 -1.83 0.64
N VAL A 29 5.19 -1.49 0.09
CA VAL A 29 5.94 -2.36 -0.80
C VAL A 29 6.38 -3.62 -0.05
N SER A 30 6.91 -3.49 1.17
CA SER A 30 7.30 -4.63 2.00
C SER A 30 6.12 -5.53 2.35
N ILE A 31 4.96 -4.95 2.67
CA ILE A 31 3.71 -5.70 2.90
C ILE A 31 3.33 -6.50 1.66
N LEU A 32 3.28 -5.88 0.48
CA LEU A 32 2.94 -6.58 -0.76
C LEU A 32 3.93 -7.71 -1.07
N GLN A 33 5.23 -7.47 -0.93
CA GLN A 33 6.25 -8.52 -1.15
C GLN A 33 6.10 -9.70 -0.19
N HIS A 34 5.68 -9.44 1.05
CA HIS A 34 5.41 -10.49 2.02
C HIS A 34 4.14 -11.26 1.66
N LEU A 35 3.05 -10.56 1.32
CA LEU A 35 1.79 -11.17 0.87
C LEU A 35 1.98 -12.06 -0.36
N PHE A 36 2.86 -11.72 -1.29
CA PHE A 36 3.18 -12.58 -2.44
C PHE A 36 3.92 -13.88 -2.10
N LYS A 37 4.46 -14.01 -0.88
CA LYS A 37 5.21 -15.19 -0.42
C LYS A 37 4.36 -16.13 0.45
N ILE A 38 3.14 -15.73 0.82
CA ILE A 38 2.28 -16.49 1.74
C ILE A 38 0.91 -16.74 1.10
N ASP A 39 0.41 -17.97 1.16
CA ASP A 39 -0.91 -18.36 0.62
C ASP A 39 -2.09 -17.90 1.50
N ALA A 40 -1.83 -17.56 2.77
CA ALA A 40 -2.80 -17.01 3.70
C ALA A 40 -2.09 -16.15 4.76
N CYS A 41 -2.74 -15.10 5.24
CA CYS A 41 -2.15 -14.20 6.22
C CYS A 41 -3.16 -13.80 7.32
N VAL A 42 -2.74 -13.88 8.58
CA VAL A 42 -3.44 -13.29 9.72
C VAL A 42 -2.72 -11.99 10.11
N CYS A 43 -3.44 -10.91 10.41
CA CYS A 43 -2.86 -9.59 10.68
C CYS A 43 -1.83 -9.55 11.82
N GLY A 44 -1.79 -10.55 12.70
CA GLY A 44 -0.76 -10.71 13.72
C GLY A 44 0.61 -11.02 13.13
N ASP A 45 0.64 -11.88 12.11
CA ASP A 45 1.88 -12.37 11.48
C ASP A 45 2.65 -11.23 10.80
N LEU A 46 1.93 -10.26 10.21
CA LEU A 46 2.53 -9.09 9.57
C LEU A 46 3.30 -8.19 10.54
N VAL A 47 2.86 -8.10 11.80
CA VAL A 47 3.48 -7.25 12.82
C VAL A 47 4.82 -7.84 13.23
N GLU A 48 4.87 -9.15 13.43
CA GLU A 48 6.07 -9.88 13.80
C GLU A 48 7.07 -9.94 12.64
N GLU A 49 6.59 -10.13 11.41
CA GLU A 49 7.44 -10.28 10.21
C GLU A 49 7.96 -8.96 9.66
N ILE A 50 7.13 -7.91 9.61
CA ILE A 50 7.51 -6.61 9.02
C ILE A 50 8.07 -5.66 10.10
N GLY A 51 7.86 -5.96 11.38
CA GLY A 51 8.35 -5.15 12.50
C GLY A 51 7.67 -3.79 12.61
N LEU A 52 6.46 -3.65 12.03
CA LEU A 52 5.66 -2.42 12.09
C LEU A 52 4.54 -2.59 13.11
N ALA A 53 4.24 -1.52 13.85
CA ALA A 53 3.13 -1.53 14.79
C ALA A 53 1.78 -1.78 14.07
N GLN A 54 0.85 -2.51 14.70
CA GLN A 54 -0.48 -2.82 14.14
C GLN A 54 -1.23 -1.61 13.53
N PRO A 55 -1.24 -0.41 14.17
CA PRO A 55 -1.90 0.76 13.60
C PRO A 55 -1.26 1.23 12.29
N THR A 56 0.05 1.00 12.13
CA THR A 56 0.81 1.36 10.93
C THR A 56 0.46 0.47 9.75
N ILE A 57 0.19 -0.81 9.98
CA ILE A 57 -0.28 -1.75 8.95
C ILE A 57 -1.73 -1.42 8.53
N LEU A 58 -2.59 -1.03 9.48
CA LEU A 58 -4.01 -0.74 9.21
C LEU A 58 -4.26 0.61 8.51
N ASN A 59 -3.40 1.61 8.74
CA ASN A 59 -3.59 2.97 8.24
C ASN A 59 -2.77 3.26 6.96
N ILE A 60 -2.30 2.21 6.31
CA ILE A 60 -1.57 2.25 5.05
C ILE A 60 -2.49 1.84 3.92
#